data_AF-A0A202DCZ8-F1
#
_entry.id   AF-A0A202DCZ8-F1
#
_cell.length_a   1.000
_cell.length_b   1.000
_cell.length_c   1.000
_cell.angle_alpha   90.00
_cell.angle_beta   90.00
_cell.angle_gamma   90.00
#
_symmetry.space_group_name_H-M   'P 1'
#
loop_
_entity.id
_entity.type
_entity.pdbx_description
1 polymer ?
#
loop_
_entity_poly.entity_id
_entity_poly.type
_entity_poly.pdbx_seq_one_letter_code
_entity_poly.pdbx_strand_id
1 'polypeptide(L)'
;MSSSNKSIIRGRFVKQVDKKAQKFSASHIIDRVLYPFDIEGSIAHAKMLCSINLLTRKEKSLIINGLKKINQELEDDKFEFNDTLE
;
A
#
# COMPACT_ATOMS: atom_id res chain seq x y z
N MET A 1 20.96 -11.95 -11.08
CA MET A 1 20.93 -10.71 -10.28
C MET A 1 19.92 -10.94 -9.16
N SER A 2 20.40 -11.08 -7.92
CA SER A 2 19.58 -11.47 -6.77
C SER A 2 18.76 -10.27 -6.29
N SER A 3 17.46 -10.29 -6.54
CA SER A 3 16.49 -9.32 -6.03
C SER A 3 16.45 -9.44 -4.51
N SER A 4 17.06 -8.48 -3.82
CA SER A 4 17.10 -8.42 -2.36
C SER A 4 15.67 -8.27 -1.83
N ASN A 5 15.14 -9.33 -1.22
CA ASN A 5 13.87 -9.35 -0.50
C ASN A 5 13.99 -8.36 0.68
N LYS A 6 13.43 -7.16 0.51
CA LYS A 6 13.60 -6.04 1.44
C LYS A 6 12.28 -5.87 2.19
N SER A 7 12.22 -6.41 3.42
CA SER A 7 11.13 -6.11 4.36
C SER A 7 10.99 -4.59 4.52
N ILE A 8 9.76 -4.09 4.42
CA ILE A 8 9.44 -2.65 4.33
C ILE A 8 9.41 -2.01 5.73
N ILE A 9 9.63 -2.79 6.80
CA ILE A 9 9.92 -2.27 8.14
C ILE A 9 11.33 -1.65 8.17
N ARG A 10 11.49 -0.51 7.50
CA ARG A 10 12.66 0.37 7.62
C ARG A 10 12.30 1.59 8.44
N GLY A 11 12.40 1.40 9.76
CA GLY A 11 12.63 2.49 10.69
C GLY A 11 14.11 2.91 10.71
N ARG A 12 14.59 3.40 11.86
CA ARG A 12 15.98 3.88 12.05
C ARG A 12 17.06 2.77 12.10
N PHE A 13 16.73 1.55 11.70
CA PHE A 13 17.61 0.38 11.83
C PHE A 13 18.26 0.01 10.48
N VAL A 14 19.57 -0.23 10.51
CA VAL A 14 20.37 -0.56 9.32
C VAL A 14 20.34 -2.06 9.01
N LYS A 15 20.21 -2.90 10.05
CA LYS A 15 20.15 -4.36 9.92
C LYS A 15 18.75 -4.82 9.51
N GLN A 16 18.67 -5.98 8.85
CA GLN A 16 17.39 -6.60 8.50
C GLN A 16 16.65 -7.06 9.76
N VAL A 17 15.32 -7.01 9.69
CA VAL A 17 14.42 -7.53 10.73
C VAL A 17 14.53 -9.05 10.78
N ASP A 18 14.52 -9.62 11.99
CA ASP A 18 14.49 -11.06 12.17
C ASP A 18 13.17 -11.65 11.64
N LYS A 19 13.22 -12.84 11.02
CA LYS A 19 12.02 -13.47 10.43
C LYS A 19 10.89 -13.70 11.44
N LYS A 20 11.21 -14.01 12.70
CA LYS A 20 10.19 -14.20 13.74
C LYS A 20 9.52 -12.89 14.10
N ALA A 21 10.30 -11.80 14.17
CA ALA A 21 9.77 -10.46 14.41
C ALA A 21 8.88 -10.00 13.25
N GLN A 22 9.31 -10.21 12.00
CA GLN A 22 8.52 -9.90 10.80
C GLN A 22 7.19 -10.65 10.78
N LYS A 23 7.20 -11.96 11.07
CA LYS A 23 5.97 -12.75 11.13
C LYS A 23 5.05 -12.31 12.27
N PHE A 24 5.61 -11.90 13.41
CA PHE A 24 4.83 -11.40 14.54
C PHE A 24 4.17 -10.05 14.24
N SER A 25 4.84 -9.18 13.49
CA SER A 25 4.33 -7.86 13.13
C SER A 25 3.41 -7.83 11.91
N ALA A 26 3.35 -8.91 11.14
CA ALA A 26 2.62 -8.92 9.87
C ALA A 26 1.12 -8.64 10.05
N SER A 27 0.56 -7.72 9.26
CA SER A 27 -0.85 -7.30 9.34
C SER A 27 -1.72 -7.74 8.16
N HIS A 28 -1.14 -8.36 7.12
CA HIS A 28 -1.81 -8.74 5.86
C HIS A 28 -3.23 -9.32 5.98
N ILE A 29 -3.53 -10.13 7.02
CA ILE A 29 -4.86 -10.70 7.24
C ILE A 29 -5.89 -9.59 7.50
N ILE A 30 -5.52 -8.61 8.32
CA ILE A 30 -6.38 -7.48 8.66
C ILE A 30 -6.45 -6.50 7.50
N ASP A 31 -5.34 -6.29 6.79
CA ASP A 31 -5.29 -5.38 5.64
C ASP A 31 -6.23 -5.83 4.51
N ARG A 32 -6.40 -7.15 4.31
CA ARG A 32 -7.39 -7.72 3.38
C ARG A 32 -8.84 -7.39 3.72
N VAL A 33 -9.17 -7.16 4.98
CA VAL A 33 -10.52 -6.74 5.38
C VAL A 33 -10.68 -5.23 5.28
N LEU A 34 -9.59 -4.49 5.51
CA LEU A 34 -9.62 -3.04 5.60
C LEU A 34 -9.38 -2.31 4.27
N TYR A 35 -8.90 -3.00 3.22
CA TYR A 35 -8.59 -2.36 1.94
C TYR A 35 -9.68 -1.45 1.36
N PRO A 36 -11.00 -1.76 1.47
CA PRO A 36 -12.01 -0.89 0.88
C PRO A 36 -11.99 0.51 1.51
N PHE A 37 -11.81 0.56 2.83
CA PHE A 37 -11.74 1.79 3.61
C PHE A 37 -10.42 2.53 3.40
N ASP A 38 -9.30 1.80 3.28
CA ASP A 38 -7.99 2.39 3.00
C ASP A 38 -7.96 3.06 1.61
N ILE A 39 -8.56 2.41 0.60
CA ILE A 39 -8.70 2.96 -0.74
C ILE A 39 -9.58 4.22 -0.73
N GLU A 40 -10.72 4.18 -0.04
CA GLU A 40 -11.60 5.35 0.06
C GLU A 40 -10.91 6.53 0.76
N GLY A 41 -10.24 6.27 1.88
CA GLY A 41 -9.44 7.24 2.61
C GLY A 41 -8.32 7.84 1.76
N SER A 42 -7.61 7.00 1.00
CA SER A 42 -6.55 7.41 0.07
C SER A 42 -7.08 8.28 -1.08
N ILE A 43 -8.26 7.98 -1.62
CA ILE A 43 -8.91 8.83 -2.63
C ILE A 43 -9.29 10.18 -2.03
N ALA A 44 -9.87 10.21 -0.84
CA ALA A 44 -10.20 11.45 -0.14
C ALA A 44 -8.95 12.29 0.13
N HIS A 45 -7.86 11.65 0.58
CA HIS A 45 -6.59 12.29 0.82
C HIS A 45 -5.99 12.88 -0.47
N ALA A 46 -5.97 12.15 -1.57
CA ALA A 46 -5.50 12.66 -2.87
C ALA A 46 -6.30 13.88 -3.35
N LYS A 47 -7.63 13.88 -3.14
CA LYS A 47 -8.49 15.06 -3.43
C LYS A 47 -8.10 16.25 -2.56
N MET A 48 -7.90 16.04 -1.27
CA MET A 48 -7.48 17.08 -0.34
C MET A 48 -6.11 17.65 -0.72
N LEU A 49 -5.10 16.81 -1.00
CA LEU A 49 -3.76 17.25 -1.40
C LEU A 49 -3.79 18.12 -2.67
N CYS A 50 -4.68 17.80 -3.63
CA CYS A 50 -4.89 18.62 -4.81
C CYS A 50 -5.54 19.97 -4.47
N SER A 51 -6.47 20.01 -3.51
CA SER A 51 -7.12 21.27 -3.09
C SER A 51 -6.16 22.27 -2.45
N ILE A 52 -5.09 21.78 -1.81
CA ILE A 52 -4.02 22.61 -1.24
C ILE A 52 -2.82 22.77 -2.18
N ASN A 53 -2.99 22.44 -3.47
CA ASN A 53 -1.98 22.57 -4.52
C ASN A 53 -0.69 21.75 -4.31
N LEU A 54 -0.71 20.71 -3.47
CA LEU A 54 0.39 19.75 -3.37
C LEU A 54 0.38 18.71 -4.50
N LEU A 55 -0.79 18.48 -5.11
CA LEU A 55 -0.92 17.67 -6.32
C LEU A 55 -1.56 18.48 -7.44
N THR A 56 -1.04 18.30 -8.65
CA THR A 56 -1.74 18.77 -9.85
C THR A 56 -3.03 17.96 -10.07
N ARG A 57 -3.97 18.52 -10.84
CA ARG A 57 -5.20 17.80 -11.23
C ARG A 57 -4.88 16.50 -11.97
N LYS A 58 -3.80 16.49 -12.76
CA LYS A 58 -3.36 15.32 -13.53
C LYS A 58 -2.85 14.22 -12.60
N GLU A 59 -1.97 14.55 -11.65
CA GLU A 59 -1.45 13.59 -10.65
C GLU A 59 -2.57 13.02 -9.78
N LYS A 60 -3.46 13.87 -9.26
CA LYS A 60 -4.63 13.42 -8.51
C LYS A 60 -5.46 12.41 -9.32
N SER A 61 -5.77 12.72 -10.58
CA SER A 61 -6.55 11.81 -11.44
C SER A 61 -5.83 10.48 -11.69
N LEU A 62 -4.51 10.51 -11.89
CA LEU A 62 -3.71 9.29 -12.05
C LEU A 62 -3.75 8.42 -10.79
N ILE A 63 -3.58 9.02 -9.60
CA ILE A 63 -3.64 8.31 -8.32
C ILE A 63 -5.02 7.69 -8.12
N ILE A 64 -6.10 8.47 -8.28
CA ILE A 64 -7.47 7.97 -8.09
C ILE A 64 -7.79 6.83 -9.06
N ASN A 65 -7.35 6.93 -10.32
CA ASN A 65 -7.57 5.86 -11.29
C ASN A 65 -6.79 4.60 -10.94
N GLY A 66 -5.55 4.74 -10.46
CA GLY A 66 -4.76 3.62 -9.95
C GLY A 66 -5.43 2.93 -8.77
N LEU A 67 -5.91 3.70 -7.79
CA LEU A 67 -6.63 3.18 -6.61
C LEU A 67 -7.92 2.44 -6.99
N LYS A 68 -8.69 2.97 -7.95
CA LYS A 68 -9.89 2.30 -8.47
C LYS A 68 -9.55 1.00 -9.20
N LYS A 69 -8.45 0.98 -9.95
CA LYS A 69 -7.99 -0.24 -10.61
C LYS A 69 -7.59 -1.32 -9.59
N ILE A 70 -6.85 -0.94 -8.55
CA ILE A 70 -6.51 -1.84 -7.44
C ILE A 70 -7.77 -2.37 -6.76
N ASN A 71 -8.77 -1.51 -6.49
CA ASN A 71 -10.04 -1.94 -5.92
C ASN A 71 -10.74 -3.00 -6.78
N GLN A 72 -10.78 -2.79 -8.11
CA GLN A 72 -11.36 -3.77 -9.02
C GLN A 72 -10.59 -5.09 -9.03
N GLU A 73 -9.26 -5.05 -9.00
CA GLU A 73 -8.42 -6.25 -8.93
C GLU A 73 -8.65 -7.02 -7.62
N LEU A 74 -8.91 -6.32 -6.51
CA LEU A 74 -9.24 -6.92 -5.21
C LEU A 74 -10.65 -7.52 -5.19
N GLU A 75 -11.64 -6.85 -5.78
CA GLU A 75 -13.01 -7.36 -5.92
C GLU A 75 -13.09 -8.59 -6.83
N ASP A 76 -12.23 -8.65 -7.85
CA ASP A 76 -12.16 -9.75 -8.81
C ASP A 76 -11.30 -10.95 -8.33
N ASP A 77 -10.76 -10.92 -7.09
CA ASP A 77 -9.78 -11.89 -6.57
C ASP A 77 -8.51 -12.03 -7.45
N LYS A 78 -8.14 -10.98 -8.20
CA LYS A 78 -6.97 -10.93 -9.10
C LYS A 78 -5.74 -10.27 -8.49
N PHE A 79 -5.89 -9.63 -7.33
CA PHE A 79 -4.80 -8.94 -6.66
C PHE A 79 -3.94 -9.93 -5.86
N GLU A 80 -2.68 -10.07 -6.25
CA GLU A 80 -1.72 -10.91 -5.53
C GLU A 80 -1.11 -10.15 -4.35
N PHE A 81 -1.48 -10.55 -3.13
CA PHE A 81 -0.79 -10.11 -1.93
C PHE A 81 0.60 -10.74 -1.86
N ASN A 82 1.61 -9.91 -1.66
CA ASN A 82 2.98 -10.38 -1.47
C ASN A 82 3.37 -10.25 0.00
N ASP A 83 3.35 -11.37 0.71
CA ASP A 83 3.72 -11.47 2.13
C ASP A 83 5.19 -11.05 2.40
N THR A 84 6.04 -10.92 1.38
CA THR A 84 7.42 -10.43 1.55
C THR A 84 7.53 -8.92 1.68
N LEU A 85 6.44 -8.18 1.46
CA LEU A 85 6.36 -6.73 1.60
C LEU A 85 6.09 -6.28 3.06
N GLU A 86 5.88 -7.22 3.97
CA GLU A 86 5.73 -6.98 5.42
C GLU A 86 7.09 -6.93 6.16
#